data_AF-K6WVM4-F1
#
_entry.id   AF-K6WVM4-F1
#
_cell.length_a   1.000
_cell.length_b   1.000
_cell.length_c   1.000
_cell.angle_alpha   90.00
_cell.angle_beta   90.00
_cell.angle_gamma   90.00
#
_symmetry.space_group_name_H-M   'P 1'
#
loop_
_entity.id
_entity.type
_entity.pdbx_description
1 polymer ?
#
loop_
_entity_poly.entity_id
_entity_poly.type
_entity_poly.pdbx_seq_one_letter_code
_entity_poly.pdbx_strand_id
1 'polypeptide(L)' 'MRWAIAGTLQLLAVWAVGAVYVRLCLDASDSLPYTPATEYWYLFVAVTAFGGAITGSVLVVRRQMKRHRVRTK' A
#
# COMPACT_ATOMS: atom_id res chain seq x y z
N MET A 1 11.97 -17.56 -14.10
CA MET A 1 12.18 -17.43 -12.64
C MET A 1 12.52 -16.02 -12.18
N ARG A 2 13.60 -15.35 -12.66
CA ARG A 2 13.99 -13.99 -12.21
C ARG A 2 12.88 -12.91 -12.23
N TRP A 3 12.01 -12.93 -13.24
CA TRP A 3 10.90 -11.97 -13.36
C TRP A 3 9.77 -12.20 -12.34
N ALA A 4 9.53 -13.45 -11.94
CA ALA A 4 8.53 -13.77 -10.92
C ALA A 4 9.01 -13.29 -9.54
N ILE A 5 10.26 -13.58 -9.19
CA ILE A 5 10.89 -13.15 -7.93
C ILE A 5 10.89 -11.62 -7.80
N ALA A 6 11.24 -10.90 -8.88
CA ALA A 6 11.20 -9.44 -8.90
C ALA A 6 9.78 -8.87 -8.73
N GLY A 7 8.76 -9.54 -9.30
CA GLY A 7 7.36 -9.16 -9.11
C GLY A 7 6.90 -9.37 -7.67
N THR A 8 7.23 -10.52 -7.08
CA THR A 8 6.89 -10.84 -5.68
C THR A 8 7.57 -9.87 -4.70
N LEU A 9 8.84 -9.55 -4.90
CA LEU A 9 9.56 -8.57 -4.07
C LEU A 9 8.94 -7.17 -4.15
N GLN A 10 8.52 -6.73 -5.34
CA GLN A 10 7.84 -5.44 -5.49
C GLN A 10 6.49 -5.43 -4.78
N LEU A 11 5.75 -6.53 -4.84
CA LEU A 11 4.47 -6.65 -4.13
C LEU A 11 4.70 -6.58 -2.62
N LEU A 12 5.66 -7.36 -2.09
CA LEU A 12 6.01 -7.37 -0.68
C LEU A 12 6.49 -5.99 -0.21
N ALA A 13 7.28 -5.26 -1.02
CA ALA A 13 7.72 -3.92 -0.69
C ALA A 13 6.56 -2.92 -0.59
N VAL A 14 5.59 -2.97 -1.50
CA VAL A 14 4.39 -2.11 -1.44
C VAL A 14 3.58 -2.40 -0.18
N TRP A 15 3.40 -3.68 0.16
CA TRP A 15 2.71 -4.09 1.38
C TRP A 15 3.48 -3.69 2.64
N ALA A 16 4.81 -3.80 2.66
CA ALA A 16 5.64 -3.36 3.77
C ALA A 16 5.52 -1.84 4.00
N VAL A 17 5.53 -1.05 2.93
CA VAL A 17 5.30 0.41 3.03
C VAL A 17 3.90 0.71 3.58
N GLY A 18 2.88 -0.01 3.12
CA GLY A 18 1.52 0.11 3.66
C GLY A 18 1.44 -0.22 5.15
N ALA A 19 2.11 -1.30 5.58
CA ALA A 19 2.17 -1.69 6.99
C ALA A 19 2.88 -0.65 7.86
N VAL A 20 3.99 -0.08 7.38
CA VAL A 20 4.71 1.01 8.07
C VAL A 20 3.83 2.24 8.18
N TYR A 21 3.12 2.62 7.11
CA TYR A 21 2.19 3.75 7.13
C TYR A 21 1.07 3.55 8.16
N VAL A 22 0.40 2.40 8.15
CA VAL A 22 -0.63 2.06 9.14
C VAL A 22 -0.08 2.12 10.56
N ARG A 23 1.13 1.60 10.79
CA ARG A 23 1.78 1.63 12.09
C ARG A 23 2.05 3.06 12.57
N LEU A 24 2.60 3.91 11.71
CA LEU A 24 2.87 5.31 12.04
C LEU A 24 1.59 6.09 12.33
N CYS A 25 0.53 5.82 11.60
CA CYS A 25 -0.76 6.47 11.84
C CYS A 25 -1.41 6.01 13.14
N LEU A 26 -1.31 4.72 13.48
CA LEU A 26 -1.74 4.19 14.78
C LEU A 26 -0.93 4.79 15.94
N ASP A 27 0.38 4.91 15.77
CA ASP A 27 1.27 5.49 16.79
C ASP A 27 0.96 6.99 17.00
N ALA A 28 0.69 7.71 15.91
CA ALA A 28 0.25 9.10 15.97
C ALA A 28 -1.13 9.23 16.64
N SER A 29 -2.06 8.31 16.38
CA SER A 29 -3.37 8.35 17.01
C SER A 29 -3.35 7.97 18.49
N ASP A 30 -2.48 7.05 18.90
CA ASP A 30 -2.30 6.66 20.31
C ASP A 30 -1.71 7.79 21.16
N SER A 31 -1.00 8.74 20.55
CA SER A 31 -0.45 9.92 21.22
C SER A 31 -1.47 11.04 21.49
N LEU A 32 -2.70 10.91 20.95
CA LEU A 32 -3.76 11.92 21.07
C LEU A 32 -4.82 11.47 22.11
N PRO A 33 -5.31 12.38 22.97
CA PRO A 33 -6.40 12.06 23.87
C PRO A 33 -7.69 11.75 23.10
N TYR A 34 -8.37 10.66 23.50
CA TYR A 34 -9.57 10.18 22.82
C TYR A 34 -10.67 11.25 22.80
N THR A 35 -11.06 11.67 21.60
CA THR A 35 -12.07 12.68 21.32
C THR A 35 -12.86 12.28 20.06
N PRO A 36 -14.10 12.77 19.86
CA PRO A 36 -14.84 12.48 18.62
C PRO A 36 -14.10 12.91 17.34
N ALA A 37 -13.21 13.90 17.44
CA ALA A 37 -12.33 14.31 16.35
C ALA A 37 -11.25 13.27 15.99
N THR A 38 -10.80 12.43 16.95
CA THR A 38 -9.83 11.36 16.69
C THR A 38 -10.46 10.17 15.96
N GLU A 39 -11.77 9.96 16.09
CA GLU A 39 -12.52 8.91 15.38
C GLU A 39 -12.49 9.10 13.86
N TYR A 40 -12.64 10.36 13.40
CA TYR A 40 -12.47 10.71 11.98
C TYR A 40 -11.04 10.51 11.47
N TRP A 41 -10.04 10.69 12.33
CA TRP A 41 -8.65 10.44 11.99
C TRP A 41 -8.38 8.95 11.74
N TYR A 42 -8.94 8.06 12.56
CA TYR A 42 -8.83 6.62 12.34
C TYR A 42 -9.48 6.19 11.01
N LEU A 43 -10.67 6.71 10.70
CA LEU A 43 -11.35 6.45 9.43
C LEU A 43 -10.55 6.99 8.25
N PHE A 44 -9.99 8.19 8.36
CA PHE A 44 -9.15 8.79 7.33
C PHE A 44 -7.91 7.93 7.05
N VAL A 45 -7.21 7.50 8.10
CA VAL A 45 -6.04 6.61 8.02
C VAL A 45 -6.41 5.28 7.36
N ALA A 46 -7.55 4.69 7.73
CA ALA A 46 -8.02 3.44 7.15
C ALA A 46 -8.28 3.59 5.65
N VAL A 47 -8.95 4.68 5.24
CA VAL A 47 -9.25 4.96 3.83
C VAL A 47 -7.97 5.25 3.03
N THR A 48 -7.03 6.02 3.57
CA THR A 48 -5.75 6.31 2.87
C THR A 48 -4.89 5.05 2.74
N ALA A 49 -4.81 4.22 3.79
CA ALA A 49 -4.09 2.95 3.75
C ALA A 49 -4.69 2.00 2.72
N PHE A 50 -6.03 1.87 2.70
CA PHE A 50 -6.74 1.03 1.75
C PHE A 50 -6.60 1.53 0.31
N GLY A 51 -6.75 2.84 0.10
CA GLY A 51 -6.54 3.48 -1.20
C GLY A 51 -5.12 3.27 -1.72
N GLY A 52 -4.11 3.48 -0.88
CA GLY A 52 -2.70 3.25 -1.22
C GLY A 52 -2.42 1.80 -1.61
N ALA A 53 -2.98 0.83 -0.88
CA ALA A 53 -2.83 -0.59 -1.19
C ALA A 53 -3.45 -0.97 -2.55
N ILE A 54 -4.64 -0.43 -2.86
CA ILE A 54 -5.30 -0.64 -4.16
C ILE A 54 -4.47 0.00 -5.28
N THR A 55 -4.08 1.27 -5.14
CA THR A 55 -3.32 1.98 -6.17
C THR A 55 -1.98 1.30 -6.42
N GLY A 56 -1.27 0.90 -5.37
CA GLY A 56 -0.01 0.17 -5.47
C GLY A 56 -0.17 -1.17 -6.20
N SER A 57 -1.20 -1.95 -5.86
CA SER A 57 -1.50 -3.23 -6.51
C SER A 57 -1.82 -3.06 -8.00
N VAL A 58 -2.67 -2.08 -8.34
CA VAL A 58 -3.03 -1.77 -9.74
C VAL A 58 -1.80 -1.34 -10.54
N LEU A 59 -0.91 -0.52 -9.97
CA LEU A 59 0.31 -0.09 -10.63
C LEU A 59 1.28 -1.26 -10.89
N VAL A 60 1.43 -2.18 -9.94
CA VAL A 60 2.26 -3.38 -10.13
C VAL A 60 1.69 -4.26 -11.24
N VAL A 61 0.39 -4.54 -11.22
CA VAL A 61 -0.28 -5.33 -12.27
C VAL A 61 -0.14 -4.67 -13.64
N ARG A 62 -0.39 -3.35 -13.74
CA ARG A 62 -0.23 -2.60 -14.99
C ARG A 62 1.21 -2.65 -15.52
N ARG A 63 2.21 -2.54 -14.64
CA ARG A 63 3.63 -2.64 -15.01
C ARG A 63 3.97 -4.05 -15.50
N GLN A 64 3.47 -5.10 -14.87
CA GLN A 64 3.65 -6.48 -15.34
C GLN A 64 2.99 -6.69 -16.71
N MET A 65 1.74 -6.27 -16.89
CA MET A 65 1.04 -6.39 -18.18
C MET A 65 1.78 -5.66 -19.31
N LYS A 66 2.28 -4.43 -19.06
CA LYS A 66 3.05 -3.68 -20.05
C LYS A 66 4.34 -4.40 -20.43
N ARG A 67 5.06 -4.99 -19.46
CA ARG A 67 6.30 -5.76 -19.71
C ARG A 67 6.03 -7.04 -20.50
N HIS A 68 4.92 -7.73 -20.24
CA HIS A 68 4.54 -8.91 -21.02
C HIS A 68 4.18 -8.56 -22.46
N ARG A 69 3.46 -7.45 -22.70
CA ARG A 69 3.08 -7.00 -24.04
C ARG A 69 4.27 -6.58 -24.92
N VAL A 70 5.35 -6.09 -24.31
CA VAL A 70 6.60 -5.74 -25.03
C VAL A 70 7.40 -6.99 -25.39
N ARG A 71 7.24 -8.10 -24.67
CA ARG A 71 8.01 -9.34 -24.90
C ARG A 71 7.38 -10.26 -25.96
N THR A 72 6.13 -10.00 -26.36
CA THR A 72 5.41 -10.75 -27.41
C THR A 72 5.43 -10.06 -28.78
N LYS A 73 6.03 -8.87 -28.91
CA LYS A 73 6.41 -8.26 -30.19
C LYS A 73 7.89 -8.53 -30.46
#